data_AF-A0A6L8LZA0-F1
#
_entry.id   AF-A0A6L8LZA0-F1
#
_cell.length_a   1.000
_cell.length_b   1.000
_cell.length_c   1.000
_cell.angle_alpha   90.00
_cell.angle_beta   90.00
_cell.angle_gamma   90.00
#
_symmetry.space_group_name_H-M   'P 1'
#
loop_
_entity.id
_entity.type
_entity.pdbx_description
1 polymer ?
#
loop_
_entity_poly.entity_id
_entity_poly.type
_entity_poly.pdbx_seq_one_letter_code
_entity_poly.pdbx_strand_id
1 'polypeptide(L)'
;MYSELERNIPGHANWEGSFYERLSEYGEWDSETFWVLHSELLDIAKKQDLHSPVIRELAYMLLYIQQRVLNLISAHFAENDFFEISNIDTEQLYEFRERFEMAILGTITGEVLPETSFDLVNPLINNA
;
A
#
# COMPACT_ATOMS: atom_id res chain seq x y z
N MET A 1 13.97 -6.83 7.14
CA MET A 1 14.40 -5.59 6.41
C MET A 1 13.27 -5.38 5.45
N TYR A 2 12.54 -4.26 5.52
CA TYR A 2 11.12 -4.05 5.14
C TYR A 2 10.16 -4.20 6.35
N SER A 3 10.46 -3.55 7.48
CA SER A 3 9.70 -3.78 8.73
C SER A 3 8.22 -3.42 8.62
N GLU A 4 7.88 -2.41 7.82
CA GLU A 4 6.48 -1.99 7.61
C GLU A 4 5.75 -2.89 6.61
N LEU A 5 6.41 -3.33 5.54
CA LEU A 5 5.85 -4.30 4.60
C LEU A 5 5.69 -5.68 5.26
N GLU A 6 6.70 -6.15 5.98
CA GLU A 6 6.71 -7.43 6.70
C GLU A 6 5.55 -7.49 7.71
N ARG A 7 5.31 -6.42 8.47
CA ARG A 7 4.20 -6.40 9.43
C ARG A 7 2.82 -6.37 8.78
N ASN A 8 2.69 -6.05 7.49
CA ASN A 8 1.42 -6.14 6.77
C ASN A 8 1.11 -7.57 6.28
N ILE A 9 2.00 -8.54 6.53
CA ILE A 9 1.76 -9.95 6.23
C ILE A 9 1.10 -10.64 7.44
N PRO A 10 -0.02 -11.38 7.25
CA PRO A 10 -0.68 -12.08 8.33
C PRO A 10 0.23 -13.06 9.07
N GLY A 11 0.11 -13.07 10.40
CA GLY A 11 0.94 -13.90 11.27
C GLY A 11 2.28 -13.27 11.68
N HIS A 12 2.60 -12.06 11.21
CA HIS A 12 3.73 -11.29 11.72
C HIS A 12 3.49 -10.87 13.18
N ALA A 13 4.54 -10.87 14.02
CA ALA A 13 4.42 -10.57 15.45
C ALA A 13 3.90 -9.16 15.76
N ASN A 14 4.10 -8.22 14.84
CA ASN A 14 3.67 -6.82 14.94
C ASN A 14 2.55 -6.47 13.94
N TRP A 15 1.73 -7.47 13.57
CA TRP A 15 0.63 -7.29 12.61
C TRP A 15 -0.46 -6.33 13.10
N GLU A 16 -0.73 -6.32 14.41
CA GLU A 16 -1.73 -5.43 15.01
C GLU A 16 -1.41 -3.96 14.72
N GLY A 17 -2.42 -3.22 14.27
CA GLY A 17 -2.30 -1.82 13.89
C GLY A 17 -1.52 -1.58 12.59
N SER A 18 -1.23 -2.61 11.79
CA SER A 18 -0.72 -2.41 10.43
C SER A 18 -1.85 -1.89 9.52
N PHE A 19 -1.51 -1.23 8.42
CA PHE A 19 -2.50 -0.76 7.44
C PHE A 19 -3.45 -1.87 6.99
N TYR A 20 -2.89 -3.04 6.64
CA TYR A 20 -3.67 -4.18 6.19
C TYR A 20 -4.55 -4.78 7.28
N GLU A 21 -4.08 -4.86 8.51
CA GLU A 21 -4.90 -5.34 9.63
C GLU A 21 -6.12 -4.43 9.79
N ARG A 22 -5.92 -3.10 9.83
CA ARG A 22 -7.02 -2.15 9.97
C ARG A 22 -8.03 -2.23 8.82
N LEU A 23 -7.53 -2.35 7.60
CA LEU A 23 -8.38 -2.49 6.43
C LEU A 23 -9.15 -3.81 6.43
N SER A 24 -8.49 -4.94 6.73
CA SER A 24 -9.11 -6.26 6.60
C SER A 24 -10.02 -6.66 7.75
N GLU A 25 -9.68 -6.28 8.99
CA GLU A 25 -10.43 -6.67 10.18
C GLU A 25 -11.51 -5.64 10.57
N TYR A 26 -11.24 -4.34 10.37
CA TYR A 26 -12.16 -3.27 10.78
C TYR A 26 -12.81 -2.53 9.62
N GLY A 27 -12.45 -2.82 8.36
CA GLY A 27 -12.93 -2.06 7.20
C GLY A 27 -12.52 -0.59 7.28
N GLU A 28 -11.39 -0.28 7.90
CA GLU A 28 -10.96 1.09 8.13
C GLU A 28 -9.82 1.46 7.18
N TRP A 29 -10.00 2.53 6.41
CA TRP A 29 -8.89 3.16 5.70
C TRP A 29 -8.10 4.08 6.63
N ASP A 30 -7.13 3.51 7.34
CA ASP A 30 -6.22 4.30 8.17
C ASP A 30 -5.14 4.96 7.29
N SER A 31 -5.33 6.25 7.03
CA SER A 31 -4.45 7.03 6.15
C SER A 31 -3.02 7.16 6.69
N GLU A 32 -2.84 7.22 8.02
CA GLU A 32 -1.50 7.39 8.63
C GLU A 32 -0.63 6.15 8.38
N THR A 33 -1.15 4.97 8.72
CA THR A 33 -0.49 3.69 8.50
C THR A 33 -0.32 3.38 7.01
N PHE A 34 -1.24 3.82 6.14
CA PHE A 34 -1.06 3.77 4.70
C PHE A 34 0.19 4.55 4.27
N TRP A 35 0.33 5.80 4.71
CA TRP A 35 1.47 6.64 4.29
C TRP A 35 2.80 6.11 4.80
N VAL A 36 2.82 5.49 5.98
CA VAL A 36 4.00 4.79 6.52
C VAL A 36 4.39 3.61 5.61
N LEU A 37 3.45 2.74 5.25
CA LEU A 37 3.69 1.63 4.31
C LEU A 37 4.15 2.16 2.94
N HIS A 38 3.44 3.14 2.38
CA HIS A 38 3.77 3.75 1.10
C HIS A 38 5.19 4.35 1.09
N SER A 39 5.59 5.03 2.17
CA SER A 39 6.95 5.56 2.29
C SER A 39 8.00 4.46 2.25
N GLU A 40 7.78 3.33 2.95
CA GLU A 40 8.72 2.21 2.90
C GLU A 40 8.80 1.60 1.49
N LEU A 41 7.67 1.44 0.79
CA LEU A 41 7.65 0.97 -0.60
C LEU A 41 8.49 1.87 -1.52
N LEU A 42 8.36 3.20 -1.40
CA LEU A 42 9.18 4.14 -2.16
C LEU A 42 10.66 4.05 -1.82
N ASP A 43 11.00 3.82 -0.55
CA ASP A 43 12.39 3.66 -0.13
C ASP A 43 13.00 2.35 -0.62
N ILE A 44 12.20 1.29 -0.74
CA ILE A 44 12.64 0.03 -1.37
C ILE A 44 12.86 0.27 -2.86
N ALA A 45 11.90 0.91 -3.55
CA ALA A 45 12.00 1.26 -4.97
C ALA A 45 13.31 2.02 -5.28
N LYS A 46 13.62 3.06 -4.51
CA LYS A 46 14.86 3.85 -4.69
C LYS A 46 16.15 3.06 -4.48
N LYS A 47 16.11 1.96 -3.74
CA LYS A 47 17.26 1.09 -3.45
C LYS A 47 17.34 -0.10 -4.41
N GLN A 48 16.38 -0.26 -5.30
CA GLN A 48 16.32 -1.39 -6.21
C GLN A 48 17.41 -1.28 -7.29
N ASP A 49 18.17 -2.35 -7.47
CA ASP A 49 19.12 -2.46 -8.56
C ASP A 49 18.39 -2.88 -9.84
N LEU A 50 18.35 -1.98 -10.82
CA LEU A 50 17.69 -2.16 -12.12
C LEU A 50 18.23 -3.35 -12.93
N HIS A 51 19.42 -3.86 -12.58
CA HIS A 51 20.06 -4.98 -13.25
C HIS A 51 19.90 -6.31 -12.52
N SER A 52 19.27 -6.30 -11.34
CA SER A 52 19.07 -7.49 -10.51
C SER A 52 17.60 -7.90 -10.44
N PRO A 53 17.29 -9.21 -10.43
CA PRO A 53 15.93 -9.68 -10.27
C PRO A 53 15.39 -9.32 -8.87
N VAL A 54 14.09 -9.05 -8.78
CA VAL A 54 13.41 -8.87 -7.50
C VAL A 54 13.53 -10.14 -6.66
N ILE A 55 13.91 -9.98 -5.39
CA ILE A 55 14.03 -11.09 -4.44
C ILE A 55 12.66 -11.76 -4.28
N ARG A 56 12.63 -13.10 -4.35
CA ARG A 56 11.39 -13.89 -4.31
C ARG A 56 10.49 -13.56 -3.12
N GLU A 57 11.08 -13.39 -1.94
CA GLU A 57 10.35 -13.08 -0.71
C GLU A 57 9.69 -11.70 -0.78
N LEU A 58 10.41 -10.69 -1.28
CA LEU A 58 9.85 -9.36 -1.54
C LEU A 58 8.71 -9.44 -2.56
N ALA A 59 8.90 -10.16 -3.66
CA ALA A 59 7.85 -10.34 -4.67
C ALA A 59 6.59 -11.00 -4.08
N TYR A 60 6.75 -12.01 -3.21
CA TYR A 60 5.62 -12.61 -2.51
C TYR A 60 4.88 -11.59 -1.65
N MET A 61 5.60 -10.82 -0.82
CA MET A 61 4.98 -9.84 0.07
C MET A 61 4.21 -8.77 -0.71
N LEU A 62 4.81 -8.22 -1.77
CA LEU A 62 4.20 -7.23 -2.64
C LEU A 62 2.92 -7.75 -3.32
N LEU A 63 2.99 -8.93 -3.94
CA LEU A 63 1.84 -9.52 -4.62
C LEU A 63 0.73 -9.87 -3.63
N TYR A 64 1.09 -10.38 -2.45
CA TYR A 64 0.12 -10.71 -1.41
C TYR A 64 -0.64 -9.45 -0.96
N ILE A 65 0.08 -8.42 -0.52
CA ILE A 65 -0.57 -7.22 0.00
C ILE A 65 -1.37 -6.50 -1.08
N GLN A 66 -0.82 -6.41 -2.29
CA GLN A 66 -1.50 -5.80 -3.44
C GLN A 66 -2.83 -6.49 -3.72
N GLN A 67 -2.80 -7.83 -3.88
CA GLN A 67 -4.01 -8.58 -4.19
C GLN A 67 -5.06 -8.43 -3.09
N ARG A 68 -4.67 -8.46 -1.82
CA ARG A 68 -5.61 -8.35 -0.70
C ARG A 68 -6.26 -6.98 -0.61
N VAL A 69 -5.48 -5.92 -0.69
CA VAL A 69 -6.00 -4.54 -0.64
C VAL A 69 -6.92 -4.29 -1.83
N LEU A 70 -6.51 -4.63 -3.05
CA LEU A 70 -7.34 -4.42 -4.25
C LEU A 70 -8.64 -5.23 -4.23
N ASN A 71 -8.64 -6.43 -3.65
CA ASN A 71 -9.85 -7.21 -3.47
C ASN A 71 -10.83 -6.54 -2.50
N LEU A 72 -10.33 -5.98 -1.39
CA LEU A 72 -11.18 -5.26 -0.41
C LEU A 72 -11.74 -3.96 -1.00
N ILE A 73 -10.94 -3.22 -1.77
CA ILE A 73 -11.42 -2.06 -2.52
C ILE A 73 -12.48 -2.49 -3.55
N SER A 74 -12.28 -3.60 -4.25
CA SER A 74 -13.26 -4.12 -5.21
C SER A 74 -14.56 -4.55 -4.52
N ALA A 75 -14.46 -5.16 -3.33
CA ALA A 75 -15.61 -5.53 -2.50
C ALA A 75 -16.41 -4.29 -2.06
N HIS A 76 -15.73 -3.21 -1.65
CA HIS A 76 -16.38 -1.94 -1.31
C HIS A 76 -17.28 -1.38 -2.42
N PHE A 77 -16.90 -1.58 -3.68
CA PHE A 77 -17.70 -1.13 -4.83
C PHE A 77 -18.69 -2.17 -5.35
N ALA A 78 -18.70 -3.39 -4.82
CA ALA A 78 -19.60 -4.44 -5.27
C ALA A 78 -20.97 -4.30 -4.59
N GLU A 79 -22.02 -4.03 -5.38
CA GLU A 79 -23.40 -3.84 -4.88
C GLU A 79 -23.95 -5.01 -4.03
N ASN A 80 -23.35 -6.21 -4.16
CA ASN A 80 -23.77 -7.42 -3.46
C ASN A 80 -22.84 -7.83 -2.30
N ASP A 81 -21.80 -7.04 -2.03
CA ASP A 81 -20.90 -7.27 -0.91
C ASP A 81 -21.28 -6.35 0.26
N PHE A 82 -21.18 -6.86 1.49
CA PHE A 82 -21.46 -6.09 2.71
C PHE A 82 -20.21 -5.39 3.25
N PHE A 83 -19.05 -5.59 2.62
CA PHE A 83 -17.81 -4.95 3.01
C PHE A 83 -17.80 -3.47 2.60
N GLU A 84 -17.73 -2.56 3.57
CA GLU A 84 -17.63 -1.12 3.33
C GLU A 84 -16.34 -0.59 3.96
N ILE A 85 -15.57 0.16 3.19
CA ILE A 85 -14.38 0.86 3.69
C ILE A 85 -14.82 2.20 4.26
N SER A 86 -14.48 2.43 5.52
CA SER A 86 -14.77 3.64 6.28
C SER A 86 -13.55 4.57 6.37
N ASN A 87 -13.75 5.80 6.89
CA ASN A 87 -12.73 6.84 7.06
C ASN A 87 -12.09 7.38 5.77
N ILE A 88 -12.76 7.20 4.64
CA ILE A 88 -12.37 7.71 3.34
C ILE A 88 -13.61 7.89 2.47
N ASP A 89 -13.60 8.86 1.56
CA ASP A 89 -14.62 8.94 0.52
C ASP A 89 -14.21 8.19 -0.76
N THR A 90 -15.16 7.98 -1.67
CA THR A 90 -14.92 7.22 -2.91
C THR A 90 -13.83 7.84 -3.80
N GLU A 91 -13.77 9.17 -3.90
CA GLU A 91 -12.80 9.86 -4.76
C GLU A 91 -11.39 9.66 -4.21
N GLN A 92 -11.21 9.91 -2.91
CA GLN A 92 -9.97 9.64 -2.20
C GLN A 92 -9.55 8.18 -2.33
N LEU A 93 -10.48 7.22 -2.21
CA LEU A 93 -10.16 5.80 -2.30
C LEU A 93 -9.57 5.43 -3.67
N TYR A 94 -10.05 6.07 -4.75
CA TYR A 94 -9.44 5.89 -6.07
C TYR A 94 -8.02 6.48 -6.15
N GLU A 95 -7.79 7.67 -5.61
CA GLU A 95 -6.46 8.30 -5.62
C GLU A 95 -5.44 7.50 -4.79
N PHE A 96 -5.86 7.04 -3.60
CA PHE A 96 -5.05 6.18 -2.75
C PHE A 96 -4.73 4.84 -3.43
N ARG A 97 -5.71 4.24 -4.12
CA ARG A 97 -5.52 3.02 -4.91
C ARG A 97 -4.47 3.22 -5.99
N GLU A 98 -4.56 4.30 -6.77
CA GLU A 98 -3.58 4.61 -7.82
C GLU A 98 -2.17 4.73 -7.24
N ARG A 99 -2.01 5.52 -6.16
CA ARG A 99 -0.72 5.65 -5.47
C ARG A 99 -0.16 4.32 -4.99
N PHE A 100 -1.01 3.48 -4.40
CA PHE A 100 -0.61 2.16 -3.92
C PHE A 100 -0.16 1.25 -5.06
N GLU A 101 -0.92 1.18 -6.15
CA GLU A 101 -0.56 0.40 -7.35
C GLU A 101 0.79 0.86 -7.91
N MET A 102 1.01 2.17 -8.02
CA MET A 102 2.27 2.72 -8.54
C MET A 102 3.45 2.49 -7.59
N ALA A 103 3.27 2.58 -6.27
CA ALA A 103 4.32 2.27 -5.30
C ALA A 103 4.74 0.79 -5.33
N ILE A 104 3.78 -0.14 -5.50
CA ILE A 104 4.07 -1.56 -5.68
C ILE A 104 4.87 -1.79 -6.97
N LEU A 105 4.45 -1.22 -8.09
CA LEU A 105 5.18 -1.33 -9.35
C LEU A 105 6.58 -0.73 -9.25
N GLY A 106 6.71 0.46 -8.65
CA GLY A 106 8.00 1.09 -8.41
C GLY A 106 8.93 0.26 -7.54
N THR A 107 8.40 -0.47 -6.56
CA THR A 107 9.20 -1.40 -5.74
C THR A 107 9.83 -2.51 -6.58
N ILE A 108 9.14 -2.95 -7.64
CA ILE A 108 9.60 -4.00 -8.55
C ILE A 108 10.57 -3.45 -9.59
N THR A 109 10.26 -2.28 -10.16
CA THR A 109 10.99 -1.72 -11.30
C THR A 109 12.13 -0.79 -10.91
N GLY A 110 12.13 -0.26 -9.68
CA GLY A 110 13.00 0.84 -9.25
C GLY A 110 12.56 2.23 -9.72
N GLU A 111 11.44 2.33 -10.44
CA GLU A 111 10.93 3.61 -10.96
C GLU A 111 9.94 4.24 -9.97
N VAL A 112 10.29 5.41 -9.44
CA VAL A 112 9.41 6.20 -8.57
C VAL A 112 8.85 7.37 -9.38
N LEU A 113 7.52 7.41 -9.51
CA LEU A 113 6.84 8.55 -10.14
C LEU A 113 7.01 9.83 -9.30
N PRO A 114 7.15 11.00 -9.94
CA PRO A 114 7.24 12.27 -9.22
C PRO A 114 5.92 12.60 -8.53
N GLU A 115 5.97 13.32 -7.40
CA GLU A 115 4.76 13.71 -6.65
C GLU A 115 3.77 14.54 -7.49
N THR A 116 4.25 15.24 -8.52
CA THR A 116 3.40 15.98 -9.47
C THR A 116 2.56 15.08 -10.38
N SER A 117 2.75 13.76 -10.34
CA SER A 117 1.94 12.79 -11.09
C SER A 117 0.65 12.39 -10.39
N PHE A 118 0.42 12.84 -9.15
CA PHE A 118 -0.73 12.42 -8.34
C PHE A 118 -1.52 13.63 -7.83
N ASP A 119 -2.85 13.50 -7.80
CA ASP A 119 -3.76 14.51 -7.23
C ASP A 119 -3.72 14.49 -5.69
N LEU A 120 -3.80 13.30 -5.09
CA LEU A 120 -3.59 13.11 -3.65
C LEU A 120 -2.14 13.41 -3.29
N VAL A 121 -1.88 14.31 -2.33
CA VAL A 121 -0.52 14.69 -1.91
C VAL A 121 -0.07 13.88 -0.70
N ASN A 122 1.16 13.34 -0.73
CA ASN A 122 1.73 12.65 0.42
C ASN A 122 2.09 13.65 1.55
N PRO A 123 1.43 13.60 2.72
CA PRO A 123 1.67 14.55 3.81
C PRO A 123 3.05 14.39 4.46
N LEU A 124 3.74 13.26 4.26
CA LEU A 124 5.07 13.00 4.82
C LEU A 124 6.19 13.67 4.02
N ILE A 125 5.92 14.11 2.78
CA ILE A 125 6.94 14.71 1.90
C ILE A 125 7.01 16.25 2.07
N ASN A 126 5.91 16.88 2.49
CA ASN A 126 5.86 18.34 2.70
C ASN A 126 6.42 18.82 4.05
N ASN A 127 6.85 17.90 4.92
CA ASN A 127 7.43 18.20 6.24
C ASN A 127 8.95 17.92 6.32
N ALA A 128 9.62 17.76 5.17
CA ALA A 128 11.06 17.53 5.07
C ALA A 128 11.84 18.80 4.70
#